data_AF-A0A838UPP6-F1
#
_entry.id   AF-A0A838UPP6-F1
#
_cell.length_a   1.000
_cell.length_b   1.000
_cell.length_c   1.000
_cell.angle_alpha   90.00
_cell.angle_beta   90.00
_cell.angle_gamma   90.00
#
_symmetry.space_group_name_H-M   'P 1'
#
loop_
_entity.id
_entity.type
_entity.pdbx_description
1 polymer ?
#
loop_
_entity_poly.entity_id
_entity_poly.type
_entity_poly.pdbx_seq_one_letter_code
_entity_poly.pdbx_strand_id
1 'polypeptide(L)'
;MATGTFATVINCIDGRARNPVANWVRLNLRLQYIDFITEPGPDKVITQGTAAEIAELKRKVQVSQTAHHSAVIVLAGHHDCAGNPVSEAEHRAQISQGAQVIASWGLNMRVIGLWITPEWGIEPLCDTGAQGYIAETFGLAITCIDGRAKRPLADWMKQHYGVHYIDLVTEPEPDTTLLQATPWLLENIQQKLRYAIVAHHPTVLAIAAHHDCGGNTLSAAVHQEQVRRVANLVATWNLQVPIIGVWLDEQWQPHIIHQIPA
;
A
#
# COMPACT_ATOMS: atom_id res chain seq x y z
N MET A 1 22.97 -3.55 -7.34
CA MET A 1 21.56 -3.16 -7.40
C MET A 1 21.24 -2.43 -6.11
N ALA A 2 20.56 -1.28 -6.18
CA ALA A 2 20.15 -0.55 -4.97
C ALA A 2 19.11 -1.36 -4.20
N THR A 3 19.20 -1.37 -2.87
CA THR A 3 18.20 -1.99 -1.98
C THR A 3 17.16 -0.94 -1.61
N GLY A 4 15.87 -1.22 -1.83
CA GLY A 4 14.74 -0.36 -1.44
C GLY A 4 13.76 -0.07 -2.57
N THR A 5 12.65 0.59 -2.25
CA THR A 5 11.62 0.98 -3.24
C THR A 5 11.83 2.42 -3.71
N PHE A 6 11.78 2.64 -5.02
CA PHE A 6 12.09 3.92 -5.66
C PHE A 6 10.89 4.50 -6.41
N ALA A 7 10.79 5.83 -6.38
CA ALA A 7 9.95 6.61 -7.27
C ALA A 7 10.82 7.52 -8.13
N THR A 8 10.40 7.78 -9.36
CA THR A 8 11.02 8.82 -10.21
C THR A 8 10.12 10.05 -10.20
N VAL A 9 10.64 11.20 -9.78
CA VAL A 9 9.86 12.45 -9.70
C VAL A 9 10.44 13.47 -10.68
N ILE A 10 9.63 13.88 -11.66
CA ILE A 10 9.91 15.00 -12.56
C ILE A 10 9.30 16.27 -11.92
N ASN A 11 10.14 17.20 -11.49
CA ASN A 11 9.72 18.38 -10.72
C ASN A 11 10.48 19.65 -11.14
N CYS A 12 10.03 20.80 -10.66
CA CYS A 12 10.73 22.06 -10.87
C CYS A 12 12.11 22.07 -10.20
N ILE A 13 13.03 22.88 -10.73
CA ILE A 13 14.30 23.19 -10.07
C ILE A 13 14.13 23.97 -8.74
N ASP A 14 12.95 24.55 -8.51
CA ASP A 14 12.61 25.22 -7.25
C ASP A 14 12.76 24.25 -6.05
N GLY A 15 13.70 24.55 -5.16
CA GLY A 15 13.99 23.73 -3.99
C GLY A 15 12.81 23.59 -3.02
N ARG A 16 11.88 24.57 -3.00
CA ARG A 16 10.68 24.55 -2.15
C ARG A 16 9.71 23.43 -2.56
N ALA A 17 9.66 23.11 -3.85
CA ALA A 17 8.78 22.10 -4.42
C ALA A 17 9.21 20.65 -4.11
N ARG A 18 10.48 20.40 -3.74
CA ARG A 18 11.00 19.03 -3.59
C ARG A 18 10.43 18.30 -2.38
N ASN A 19 10.47 18.92 -1.20
CA ASN A 19 10.07 18.27 0.05
C ASN A 19 8.58 17.92 0.10
N PRO A 20 7.64 18.80 -0.32
CA PRO A 20 6.22 18.46 -0.38
C PRO A 20 5.95 17.20 -1.20
N VAL A 21 6.53 17.10 -2.39
CA VAL A 21 6.35 15.94 -3.27
C VAL A 21 7.01 14.69 -2.69
N ALA A 22 8.24 14.80 -2.17
CA ALA A 22 8.93 13.67 -1.56
C ALA A 22 8.14 13.08 -0.38
N ASN A 23 7.60 13.95 0.47
CA ASN A 23 6.81 13.53 1.63
C ASN A 23 5.50 12.89 1.20
N TRP A 24 4.81 13.48 0.22
CA TRP A 24 3.58 12.89 -0.30
C TRP A 24 3.82 11.51 -0.92
N VAL A 25 4.89 11.34 -1.70
CA VAL A 25 5.28 10.05 -2.28
C VAL A 25 5.56 9.00 -1.19
N ARG A 26 6.33 9.35 -0.16
CA ARG A 26 6.63 8.43 0.95
C ARG A 26 5.38 8.00 1.70
N LEU A 27 4.48 8.94 2.00
CA LEU A 27 3.30 8.67 2.81
C LEU A 27 2.21 7.94 2.03
N ASN A 28 1.96 8.35 0.78
CA ASN A 28 0.82 7.84 0.00
C ASN A 28 1.19 6.65 -0.88
N LEU A 29 2.45 6.53 -1.30
CA LEU A 29 2.91 5.44 -2.16
C LEU A 29 3.85 4.46 -1.45
N ARG A 30 4.31 4.79 -0.24
CA ARG A 30 5.23 3.96 0.57
C ARG A 30 6.55 3.64 -0.14
N LEU A 31 6.99 4.55 -1.01
CA LEU A 31 8.27 4.46 -1.71
C LEU A 31 9.36 5.18 -0.90
N GLN A 32 10.47 4.51 -0.62
CA GLN A 32 11.49 4.99 0.32
C GLN A 32 12.38 6.08 -0.28
N TYR A 33 12.85 5.82 -1.50
CA TYR A 33 13.82 6.65 -2.20
C TYR A 33 13.16 7.37 -3.38
N ILE A 34 13.58 8.60 -3.65
CA ILE A 34 13.04 9.43 -4.72
C ILE A 34 14.18 9.90 -5.59
N ASP A 35 14.17 9.48 -6.85
CA ASP A 35 15.05 10.01 -7.88
C ASP A 35 14.42 11.25 -8.49
N PHE A 36 14.97 12.42 -8.16
CA PHE A 36 14.51 13.69 -8.71
C PHE A 36 15.16 13.97 -10.06
N ILE A 37 14.31 14.18 -11.07
CA ILE A 37 14.66 14.80 -12.34
C ILE A 37 14.11 16.21 -12.31
N THR A 38 14.98 17.22 -12.30
CA THR A 38 14.57 18.61 -12.17
C THR A 38 14.78 19.41 -13.45
N GLU A 39 13.75 20.16 -13.86
CA GLU A 39 13.79 21.13 -14.97
C GLU A 39 12.96 22.36 -14.58
N PRO A 40 13.27 23.58 -15.04
CA PRO A 40 12.38 24.72 -14.85
C PRO A 40 11.07 24.51 -15.63
N GLY A 41 9.92 24.55 -14.94
CA GLY A 41 8.61 24.37 -15.59
C GLY A 41 8.43 23.00 -16.28
N PRO A 42 8.63 21.88 -15.56
CA PRO A 42 8.71 20.54 -16.18
C PRO A 42 7.42 20.12 -16.89
N ASP A 43 6.27 20.59 -16.42
CA ASP A 43 4.96 20.38 -17.02
C ASP A 43 4.87 21.04 -18.40
N LYS A 44 5.38 22.25 -18.56
CA LYS A 44 5.56 22.89 -19.86
C LYS A 44 6.57 22.15 -20.73
N VAL A 45 7.72 21.75 -20.19
CA VAL A 45 8.74 21.04 -20.97
C VAL A 45 8.20 19.72 -21.54
N ILE A 46 7.43 18.96 -20.76
CA ILE A 46 6.84 17.71 -21.23
C ILE A 46 5.77 17.94 -22.31
N THR A 47 4.99 19.02 -22.21
CA THR A 47 3.84 19.27 -23.11
C THR A 47 4.17 20.11 -24.34
N GLN A 48 5.14 21.01 -24.24
CA GLN A 48 5.47 22.03 -25.23
C GLN A 48 6.96 22.09 -25.58
N GLY A 49 7.80 21.29 -24.90
CA GLY A 49 9.23 21.22 -25.18
C GLY A 49 9.54 20.62 -26.54
N THR A 50 10.76 20.84 -27.00
CA THR A 50 11.30 20.19 -28.18
C THR A 50 11.40 18.68 -27.99
N ALA A 51 11.43 17.93 -29.10
CA ALA A 51 11.63 16.49 -29.06
C ALA A 51 12.92 16.09 -28.32
N ALA A 52 13.97 16.92 -28.40
CA ALA A 52 15.24 16.67 -27.70
C ALA A 52 15.12 16.82 -26.18
N GLU A 53 14.41 17.84 -25.69
CA GLU A 53 14.16 18.05 -24.26
C GLU A 53 13.32 16.91 -23.67
N ILE A 54 12.25 16.52 -24.37
CA ILE A 54 11.39 15.40 -23.95
C ILE A 54 12.17 14.09 -23.97
N ALA A 55 13.00 13.86 -25.00
CA ALA A 55 13.83 12.66 -25.09
C ALA A 55 14.86 12.58 -23.95
N GLU A 56 15.44 13.71 -23.54
CA GLU A 56 16.38 13.75 -22.43
C GLU A 56 15.69 13.45 -21.09
N LEU A 57 14.48 13.98 -20.86
CA LEU A 57 13.67 13.62 -19.68
C LEU A 57 13.35 12.12 -19.66
N LYS A 58 12.91 11.57 -20.80
CA LYS A 58 12.65 10.12 -20.95
C LYS A 58 13.90 9.30 -20.64
N ARG A 59 15.07 9.70 -21.15
CA ARG A 59 16.35 9.03 -20.89
C ARG A 59 16.70 9.01 -19.41
N LYS A 60 16.52 10.14 -18.70
CA LYS A 60 16.74 10.23 -17.24
C LYS A 60 15.80 9.30 -16.47
N VAL A 61 14.52 9.21 -16.86
CA VAL A 61 13.56 8.26 -16.26
C VAL A 61 14.00 6.81 -16.48
N GLN A 62 14.44 6.46 -17.69
CA GLN A 62 14.92 5.11 -18.01
C GLN A 62 16.13 4.71 -17.15
N VAL A 63 17.00 5.64 -16.76
CA VAL A 63 18.09 5.35 -15.82
C VAL A 63 17.55 4.94 -14.45
N SER A 64 16.57 5.68 -13.91
CA SER A 64 15.93 5.33 -12.63
C SER A 64 15.20 3.98 -12.70
N GLN A 65 14.46 3.73 -13.80
CA GLN A 65 13.79 2.46 -14.03
C GLN A 65 14.78 1.28 -14.10
N THR A 66 15.88 1.41 -14.85
CA THR A 66 16.82 0.30 -15.09
C THR A 66 17.76 0.06 -13.91
N ALA A 67 18.24 1.11 -13.24
CA ALA A 67 19.19 1.00 -12.14
C ALA A 67 18.51 0.70 -10.79
N HIS A 68 17.32 1.26 -10.56
CA HIS A 68 16.63 1.21 -9.27
C HIS A 68 15.27 0.52 -9.31
N HIS A 69 14.85 0.00 -10.47
CA HIS A 69 13.55 -0.65 -10.65
C HIS A 69 12.37 0.23 -10.24
N SER A 70 12.51 1.55 -10.40
CA SER A 70 11.41 2.49 -10.19
C SER A 70 10.23 2.08 -11.09
N ALA A 71 9.04 1.99 -10.51
CA ALA A 71 7.82 1.61 -11.19
C ALA A 71 6.73 2.70 -11.13
N VAL A 72 7.06 3.85 -10.52
CA VAL A 72 6.17 5.02 -10.44
C VAL A 72 6.91 6.26 -10.95
N ILE A 73 6.24 7.02 -11.81
CA ILE A 73 6.65 8.36 -12.23
C ILE A 73 5.67 9.38 -11.65
N VAL A 74 6.18 10.45 -11.07
CA VAL A 74 5.39 11.60 -10.64
C VAL A 74 5.79 12.82 -11.47
N LEU A 75 4.82 13.49 -12.08
CA LEU A 75 5.01 14.81 -12.68
C LEU A 75 4.39 15.86 -11.76
N ALA A 76 5.20 16.77 -11.23
CA ALA A 76 4.74 17.83 -10.34
C ALA A 76 4.98 19.22 -10.92
N GLY A 77 3.93 20.04 -10.92
CA GLY A 77 4.00 21.49 -11.14
C GLY A 77 3.60 22.24 -9.86
N HIS A 78 4.00 23.50 -9.74
CA HIS A 78 3.75 24.31 -8.55
C HIS A 78 3.26 25.71 -8.87
N HIS A 79 2.54 26.31 -7.92
CA HIS A 79 2.18 27.72 -7.96
C HIS A 79 3.43 28.62 -8.07
N ASP A 80 3.29 29.81 -8.67
CA ASP A 80 4.36 30.80 -8.76
C ASP A 80 5.66 30.26 -9.43
N CYS A 81 5.51 29.45 -10.49
CA CYS A 81 6.63 28.86 -11.20
C CYS A 81 7.26 29.85 -12.19
N ALA A 82 8.46 30.35 -11.90
CA ALA A 82 9.21 31.20 -12.83
C ALA A 82 9.57 30.50 -14.15
N GLY A 83 9.74 29.18 -14.15
CA GLY A 83 10.05 28.38 -15.34
C GLY A 83 8.85 28.17 -16.27
N ASN A 84 7.64 28.43 -15.78
CA ASN A 84 6.40 28.31 -16.54
C ASN A 84 5.40 29.37 -16.03
N PRO A 85 5.55 30.65 -16.44
CA PRO A 85 4.76 31.76 -15.92
C PRO A 85 3.36 31.80 -16.56
N VAL A 86 2.53 30.81 -16.25
CA VAL A 86 1.15 30.65 -16.74
C VAL A 86 0.15 30.62 -15.59
N SER A 87 -1.14 30.59 -15.92
CA SER A 87 -2.19 30.47 -14.90
C SER A 87 -2.17 29.09 -14.23
N GLU A 88 -2.70 29.00 -13.00
CA GLU A 88 -2.87 27.71 -12.31
C GLU A 88 -3.69 26.70 -13.14
N ALA A 89 -4.77 27.17 -13.78
CA ALA A 89 -5.59 26.31 -14.64
C ALA A 89 -4.78 25.71 -15.79
N GLU A 90 -3.86 26.50 -16.37
CA GLU A 90 -2.98 26.05 -17.43
C GLU A 90 -1.90 25.08 -16.93
N HIS A 91 -1.30 25.34 -15.77
CA HIS A 91 -0.43 24.38 -15.09
C HIS A 91 -1.12 23.02 -14.88
N ARG A 92 -2.32 23.02 -14.28
CA ARG A 92 -3.08 21.79 -14.01
C ARG A 92 -3.40 21.02 -15.28
N ALA A 93 -3.75 21.72 -16.35
CA ALA A 93 -3.97 21.13 -17.67
C ALA A 93 -2.68 20.51 -18.23
N GLN A 94 -1.55 21.23 -18.17
CA GLN A 94 -0.26 20.76 -18.63
C GLN A 94 0.25 19.56 -17.83
N ILE A 95 0.06 19.53 -16.51
CA ILE A 95 0.40 18.37 -15.66
C ILE A 95 -0.40 17.15 -16.10
N SER A 96 -1.72 17.30 -16.31
CA SER A 96 -2.59 16.20 -16.70
C SER A 96 -2.26 15.67 -18.10
N GLN A 97 -2.04 16.57 -19.06
CA GLN A 97 -1.60 16.21 -20.42
C GLN A 97 -0.21 15.60 -20.39
N GLY A 98 0.71 16.15 -19.60
CA GLY A 98 2.08 15.66 -19.49
C GLY A 98 2.14 14.27 -18.88
N ALA A 99 1.29 13.96 -17.90
CA ALA A 99 1.16 12.60 -17.38
C ALA A 99 0.76 11.59 -18.47
N GLN A 100 -0.13 11.97 -19.40
CA GLN A 100 -0.50 11.13 -20.55
C GLN A 100 0.65 10.98 -21.55
N VAL A 101 1.40 12.06 -21.82
CA VAL A 101 2.61 11.99 -22.65
C VAL A 101 3.62 11.02 -22.06
N ILE A 102 3.89 11.11 -20.76
CA ILE A 102 4.82 10.21 -20.05
C ILE A 102 4.31 8.76 -20.10
N ALA A 103 3.03 8.52 -19.87
CA ALA A 103 2.44 7.19 -19.94
C ALA A 103 2.57 6.58 -21.35
N SER A 104 2.51 7.41 -22.40
CA SER A 104 2.72 6.97 -23.79
C SER A 104 4.16 6.55 -24.11
N TRP A 105 5.12 6.76 -23.21
CA TRP A 105 6.52 6.42 -23.46
C TRP A 105 6.80 4.90 -23.56
N GLY A 106 5.82 4.06 -23.21
CA GLY A 106 5.93 2.60 -23.30
C GLY A 106 6.82 1.99 -22.22
N LEU A 107 7.01 2.69 -21.09
CA LEU A 107 7.86 2.23 -19.99
C LEU A 107 7.14 1.27 -19.04
N ASN A 108 5.81 1.10 -19.15
CA ASN A 108 5.02 0.29 -18.23
C ASN A 108 5.27 0.69 -16.76
N MET A 109 5.05 1.97 -16.47
CA MET A 109 5.15 2.56 -15.13
C MET A 109 3.87 3.34 -14.82
N ARG A 110 3.41 3.31 -13.56
CA ARG A 110 2.30 4.16 -13.12
C ARG A 110 2.72 5.63 -13.14
N VAL A 111 1.94 6.51 -13.75
CA VAL A 111 2.20 7.95 -13.81
C VAL A 111 1.15 8.72 -13.03
N ILE A 112 1.59 9.58 -12.10
CA ILE A 112 0.75 10.42 -11.26
C ILE A 112 1.09 11.90 -11.52
N GLY A 113 0.07 12.71 -11.77
CA GLY A 113 0.20 14.17 -11.89
C GLY A 113 -0.18 14.86 -10.58
N LEU A 114 0.71 15.71 -10.06
CA LEU A 114 0.52 16.45 -8.80
C LEU A 114 0.59 17.96 -9.02
N TRP A 115 -0.32 18.68 -8.37
CA TRP A 115 -0.24 20.13 -8.20
C TRP A 115 0.25 20.48 -6.80
N ILE A 116 1.19 21.42 -6.72
CA ILE A 116 1.69 21.97 -5.45
C ILE A 116 1.02 23.32 -5.21
N THR A 117 0.14 23.37 -4.20
CA THR A 117 -0.71 24.53 -3.88
C THR A 117 0.11 25.70 -3.31
N PRO A 118 -0.44 26.93 -3.25
CA PRO A 118 0.19 28.09 -2.60
C PRO A 118 0.69 27.85 -1.16
N GLU A 119 0.02 26.98 -0.42
CA GLU A 119 0.37 26.58 0.94
C GLU A 119 1.44 25.47 0.99
N TRP A 120 2.02 25.12 -0.17
CA TRP A 120 2.92 23.97 -0.36
C TRP A 120 2.26 22.62 -0.01
N GLY A 121 0.94 22.55 -0.13
CA GLY A 121 0.18 21.31 -0.10
C GLY A 121 0.28 20.54 -1.42
N ILE A 122 -0.16 19.29 -1.42
CA ILE A 122 -0.18 18.44 -2.62
C ILE A 122 -1.61 18.05 -2.97
N GLU A 123 -2.00 18.33 -4.21
CA GLU A 123 -3.25 17.90 -4.81
C GLU A 123 -2.99 16.93 -5.96
N PRO A 124 -3.41 15.66 -5.87
CA PRO A 124 -3.39 14.75 -7.00
C PRO A 124 -4.40 15.18 -8.06
N LEU A 125 -3.94 15.32 -9.32
CA LEU A 125 -4.78 15.72 -10.45
C LEU A 125 -5.22 14.53 -11.30
N CYS A 126 -4.30 13.59 -11.52
CA CYS A 126 -4.54 12.42 -12.35
C CYS A 126 -3.65 11.26 -11.96
N ASP A 127 -4.11 10.06 -12.30
CA ASP A 127 -3.39 8.81 -12.11
C ASP A 127 -3.71 7.90 -13.29
N THR A 128 -2.68 7.45 -13.99
CA THR A 128 -2.82 6.56 -15.16
C THR A 128 -3.03 5.10 -14.77
N GLY A 129 -3.05 4.80 -13.47
CA GLY A 129 -3.26 3.47 -12.91
C GLY A 129 -2.02 2.59 -13.00
N ALA A 130 -2.19 1.33 -12.59
CA ALA A 130 -1.12 0.32 -12.55
C ALA A 130 -0.72 -0.14 -13.96
N GLN A 131 0.00 0.69 -14.71
CA GLN A 131 0.76 0.25 -15.88
C GLN A 131 2.00 -0.51 -15.37
N GLY A 132 1.87 -1.80 -15.03
CA GLY A 132 2.99 -2.62 -14.55
C GLY A 132 3.42 -2.40 -13.09
N TYR A 133 2.93 -1.36 -12.42
CA TYR A 133 3.13 -1.14 -10.98
C TYR A 133 2.17 -2.02 -10.17
N ILE A 134 2.70 -3.02 -9.46
CA ILE A 134 1.92 -3.75 -8.46
C ILE A 134 2.33 -3.22 -7.08
N ALA A 135 1.44 -2.46 -6.43
CA ALA A 135 1.65 -2.07 -5.05
C ALA A 135 1.77 -3.34 -4.18
N GLU A 136 2.65 -3.32 -3.18
CA GLU A 136 2.65 -4.40 -2.19
C GLU A 136 1.27 -4.46 -1.53
N THR A 137 0.66 -5.63 -1.59
CA THR A 137 -0.68 -5.91 -1.06
C THR A 137 -0.54 -6.81 0.15
N PHE A 138 -1.34 -6.53 1.18
CA PHE A 138 -1.24 -7.20 2.47
C PHE A 138 -2.55 -7.91 2.80
N GLY A 139 -2.43 -9.03 3.50
CA GLY A 139 -3.46 -9.56 4.38
C GLY A 139 -3.02 -9.41 5.84
N LEU A 140 -3.95 -9.55 6.77
CA LEU A 140 -3.67 -9.52 8.19
C LEU A 140 -4.32 -10.74 8.84
N ALA A 141 -3.66 -11.37 9.80
CA ALA A 141 -4.25 -12.48 10.53
C ALA A 141 -3.96 -12.43 12.03
N ILE A 142 -4.96 -12.77 12.83
CA ILE A 142 -4.80 -13.25 14.20
C ILE A 142 -4.73 -14.78 14.16
N THR A 143 -3.67 -15.38 14.68
CA THR A 143 -3.47 -16.84 14.65
C THR A 143 -2.71 -17.33 15.89
N CYS A 144 -2.63 -18.65 16.06
CA CYS A 144 -1.88 -19.27 17.14
C CYS A 144 -0.37 -19.00 17.03
N ILE A 145 0.33 -19.01 18.16
CA ILE A 145 1.80 -18.98 18.19
C ILE A 145 2.44 -20.24 17.56
N ASP A 146 1.68 -21.32 17.37
CA ASP A 146 2.12 -22.55 16.71
C ASP A 146 2.61 -22.30 15.27
N GLY A 147 3.89 -22.59 15.02
CA GLY A 147 4.50 -22.44 13.71
C GLY A 147 3.87 -23.33 12.62
N ARG A 148 3.26 -24.45 13.00
CA ARG A 148 2.53 -25.35 12.10
C ARG A 148 1.27 -24.69 11.53
N ALA A 149 0.64 -23.78 12.26
CA ALA A 149 -0.54 -23.05 11.81
C ALA A 149 -0.18 -21.81 10.96
N LYS A 150 0.88 -21.09 11.32
CA LYS A 150 1.24 -19.80 10.70
C LYS A 150 1.51 -19.91 9.20
N ARG A 151 2.34 -20.87 8.80
CA ARG A 151 2.79 -20.98 7.40
C ARG A 151 1.65 -21.40 6.47
N PRO A 152 0.89 -22.48 6.74
CA PRO A 152 -0.23 -22.87 5.88
C PRO A 152 -1.28 -21.77 5.74
N LEU A 153 -1.61 -21.08 6.83
CA LEU A 153 -2.53 -19.94 6.79
C LEU A 153 -1.99 -18.81 5.90
N ALA A 154 -0.74 -18.39 6.12
CA ALA A 154 -0.17 -17.27 5.37
C ALA A 154 -0.02 -17.60 3.88
N ASP A 155 0.45 -18.80 3.54
CA ASP A 155 0.63 -19.24 2.15
C ASP A 155 -0.73 -19.34 1.44
N TRP A 156 -1.74 -19.90 2.11
CA TRP A 156 -3.11 -19.95 1.59
C TRP A 156 -3.71 -18.56 1.40
N MET A 157 -3.57 -17.65 2.37
CA MET A 157 -4.10 -16.28 2.25
C MET A 157 -3.47 -15.53 1.07
N LYS A 158 -2.14 -15.67 0.87
CA LYS A 158 -1.45 -15.08 -0.28
C LYS A 158 -2.02 -15.56 -1.60
N GLN A 159 -2.25 -16.87 -1.72
CA GLN A 159 -2.81 -17.47 -2.94
C GLN A 159 -4.29 -17.10 -3.14
N HIS A 160 -5.10 -17.20 -2.08
CA HIS A 160 -6.55 -17.01 -2.14
C HIS A 160 -6.95 -15.55 -2.37
N TYR A 161 -6.22 -14.60 -1.79
CA TYR A 161 -6.51 -13.17 -1.89
C TYR A 161 -5.57 -12.39 -2.82
N GLY A 162 -4.57 -13.05 -3.42
CA GLY A 162 -3.61 -12.39 -4.31
C GLY A 162 -2.77 -11.32 -3.59
N VAL A 163 -2.44 -11.55 -2.31
CA VAL A 163 -1.63 -10.62 -1.50
C VAL A 163 -0.17 -11.06 -1.45
N HIS A 164 0.75 -10.10 -1.35
CA HIS A 164 2.19 -10.36 -1.30
C HIS A 164 2.65 -10.79 0.11
N TYR A 165 2.11 -10.14 1.14
CA TYR A 165 2.53 -10.33 2.53
C TYR A 165 1.33 -10.54 3.45
N ILE A 166 1.58 -11.18 4.59
CA ILE A 166 0.60 -11.39 5.65
C ILE A 166 1.23 -10.91 6.95
N ASP A 167 0.63 -9.89 7.57
CA ASP A 167 0.95 -9.52 8.94
C ASP A 167 0.32 -10.53 9.89
N LEU A 168 1.10 -11.03 10.85
CA LEU A 168 0.65 -12.01 11.83
C LEU A 168 0.67 -11.41 13.23
N VAL A 169 -0.51 -11.28 13.84
CA VAL A 169 -0.66 -11.05 15.28
C VAL A 169 -0.87 -12.42 15.93
N THR A 170 0.07 -12.85 16.75
CA THR A 170 0.05 -14.21 17.31
C THR A 170 -0.15 -14.19 18.80
N GLU A 171 -1.07 -15.02 19.28
CA GLU A 171 -1.30 -15.31 20.69
C GLU A 171 -1.38 -16.84 20.87
N PRO A 172 -1.11 -17.42 22.05
CA PRO A 172 -1.57 -18.78 22.32
C PRO A 172 -3.10 -18.81 22.20
N GLU A 173 -3.65 -19.84 21.55
CA GLU A 173 -5.11 -20.10 21.42
C GLU A 173 -5.98 -18.84 21.24
N PRO A 174 -5.79 -18.07 20.16
CA PRO A 174 -6.44 -16.78 20.00
C PRO A 174 -7.97 -16.85 20.08
N ASP A 175 -8.57 -17.97 19.67
CA ASP A 175 -10.00 -18.26 19.75
C ASP A 175 -10.52 -18.32 21.20
N THR A 176 -9.70 -18.78 22.15
CA THR A 176 -10.04 -18.77 23.59
C THR A 176 -9.52 -17.52 24.29
N THR A 177 -8.25 -17.17 24.07
CA THR A 177 -7.57 -16.06 24.73
C THR A 177 -8.30 -14.75 24.51
N LEU A 178 -8.75 -14.42 23.30
CA LEU A 178 -9.44 -13.15 23.07
C LEU A 178 -10.83 -13.11 23.73
N LEU A 179 -11.51 -14.24 23.91
CA LEU A 179 -12.81 -14.28 24.59
C LEU A 179 -12.71 -14.15 26.10
N GLN A 180 -11.53 -14.43 26.67
CA GLN A 180 -11.27 -14.41 28.12
C GLN A 180 -10.23 -13.34 28.52
N ALA A 181 -9.77 -12.55 27.54
CA ALA A 181 -8.68 -11.61 27.72
C ALA A 181 -9.05 -10.51 28.73
N THR A 182 -8.02 -10.04 29.43
CA THR A 182 -8.12 -8.80 30.20
C THR A 182 -8.31 -7.60 29.25
N PRO A 183 -8.93 -6.50 29.71
CA PRO A 183 -9.07 -5.29 28.89
C PRO A 183 -7.74 -4.82 28.28
N TRP A 184 -6.65 -4.89 29.05
CA TRP A 184 -5.32 -4.52 28.60
C TRP A 184 -4.83 -5.37 27.41
N LEU A 185 -5.04 -6.68 27.43
CA LEU A 185 -4.62 -7.55 26.34
C LEU A 185 -5.45 -7.28 25.07
N LEU A 186 -6.76 -7.05 25.22
CA LEU A 186 -7.63 -6.66 24.10
C LEU A 186 -7.19 -5.33 23.48
N GLU A 187 -6.92 -4.32 24.30
CA GLU A 187 -6.41 -3.01 23.84
C GLU A 187 -5.08 -3.15 23.10
N ASN A 188 -4.15 -3.97 23.61
CA ASN A 188 -2.88 -4.22 22.96
C ASN A 188 -3.05 -4.88 21.58
N ILE A 189 -3.90 -5.90 21.48
CA ILE A 189 -4.20 -6.57 20.20
C ILE A 189 -4.88 -5.59 19.23
N GLN A 190 -5.90 -4.86 19.70
CA GLN A 190 -6.60 -3.86 18.90
C GLN A 190 -5.63 -2.79 18.37
N GLN A 191 -4.66 -2.35 19.16
CA GLN A 191 -3.65 -1.38 18.74
C GLN A 191 -2.72 -1.95 17.66
N LYS A 192 -2.27 -3.21 17.79
CA LYS A 192 -1.48 -3.88 16.74
C LYS A 192 -2.24 -3.96 15.42
N LEU A 193 -3.53 -4.33 15.47
CA LEU A 193 -4.37 -4.38 14.27
C LEU A 193 -4.56 -2.99 13.64
N ARG A 194 -4.85 -1.96 14.45
CA ARG A 194 -4.98 -0.58 13.96
C ARG A 194 -3.72 -0.10 13.27
N TYR A 195 -2.54 -0.39 13.86
CA TYR A 195 -1.27 -0.04 13.25
C TYR A 195 -1.10 -0.75 11.90
N ALA A 196 -1.31 -2.07 11.82
CA ALA A 196 -1.21 -2.82 10.58
C ALA A 196 -2.22 -2.33 9.52
N ILE A 197 -3.45 -1.98 9.93
CA ILE A 197 -4.47 -1.48 9.00
C ILE A 197 -4.11 -0.13 8.40
N VAL A 198 -3.63 0.80 9.23
CA VAL A 198 -3.18 2.12 8.76
C VAL A 198 -1.90 2.00 7.94
N ALA A 199 -0.95 1.18 8.41
CA ALA A 199 0.38 1.06 7.83
C ALA A 199 0.41 0.22 6.56
N HIS A 200 -0.48 -0.76 6.40
CA HIS A 200 -0.44 -1.73 5.31
C HIS A 200 -1.73 -1.83 4.48
N HIS A 201 -2.88 -1.33 4.96
CA HIS A 201 -4.19 -1.41 4.27
C HIS A 201 -4.52 -2.83 3.79
N PRO A 202 -4.62 -3.81 4.70
CA PRO A 202 -4.86 -5.18 4.33
C PRO A 202 -6.22 -5.34 3.66
N THR A 203 -6.28 -6.22 2.67
CA THR A 203 -7.53 -6.52 1.93
C THR A 203 -8.50 -7.38 2.75
N VAL A 204 -7.99 -8.09 3.75
CA VAL A 204 -8.76 -9.00 4.61
C VAL A 204 -8.04 -9.18 5.95
N LEU A 205 -8.84 -9.35 7.02
CA LEU A 205 -8.40 -9.77 8.36
C LEU A 205 -8.92 -11.19 8.66
N ALA A 206 -8.02 -12.16 8.81
CA ALA A 206 -8.36 -13.51 9.21
C ALA A 206 -8.25 -13.72 10.73
N ILE A 207 -9.25 -14.34 11.33
CA ILE A 207 -9.19 -14.91 12.68
C ILE A 207 -9.07 -16.42 12.52
N ALA A 208 -7.93 -17.00 12.87
CA ALA A 208 -7.63 -18.39 12.60
C ALA A 208 -7.39 -19.21 13.86
N ALA A 209 -7.98 -20.41 13.90
CA ALA A 209 -7.65 -21.47 14.83
C ALA A 209 -7.34 -22.76 14.07
N HIS A 210 -6.77 -23.74 14.76
CA HIS A 210 -6.32 -24.99 14.15
C HIS A 210 -6.69 -26.20 15.01
N HIS A 211 -6.75 -27.37 14.36
CA HIS A 211 -6.78 -28.66 15.04
C HIS A 211 -5.52 -28.86 15.91
N ASP A 212 -5.57 -29.74 16.91
CA ASP A 212 -4.39 -30.09 17.72
C ASP A 212 -3.74 -28.87 18.38
N CYS A 213 -4.55 -27.99 18.98
CA CYS A 213 -4.07 -26.80 19.70
C CYS A 213 -3.68 -27.13 21.14
N GLY A 214 -2.45 -26.80 21.53
CA GLY A 214 -1.88 -27.20 22.81
C GLY A 214 -2.62 -26.70 24.05
N GLY A 215 -3.18 -25.49 24.05
CA GLY A 215 -3.95 -25.00 25.21
C GLY A 215 -5.45 -24.79 24.94
N ASN A 216 -5.95 -25.22 23.79
CA ASN A 216 -7.38 -25.42 23.59
C ASN A 216 -7.59 -26.89 23.21
N THR A 217 -7.91 -27.69 24.22
CA THR A 217 -8.07 -29.15 24.13
C THR A 217 -9.52 -29.55 23.84
N LEU A 218 -10.36 -28.58 23.48
CA LEU A 218 -11.77 -28.79 23.18
C LEU A 218 -11.95 -29.38 21.78
N SER A 219 -13.17 -29.82 21.49
CA SER A 219 -13.49 -30.35 20.16
C SER A 219 -13.36 -29.29 19.06
N ALA A 220 -13.06 -29.71 17.83
CA ALA A 220 -13.00 -28.83 16.67
C ALA A 220 -14.27 -27.96 16.50
N ALA A 221 -15.46 -28.51 16.74
CA ALA A 221 -16.71 -27.76 16.66
C ALA A 221 -16.75 -26.57 17.64
N VAL A 222 -16.18 -26.74 18.84
CA VAL A 222 -16.09 -25.67 19.84
C VAL A 222 -15.08 -24.61 19.42
N HIS A 223 -13.91 -24.99 18.92
CA HIS A 223 -12.93 -24.02 18.40
C HIS A 223 -13.50 -23.21 17.24
N GLN A 224 -14.16 -23.87 16.29
CA GLN A 224 -14.78 -23.18 15.16
C GLN A 224 -15.83 -22.17 15.64
N GLU A 225 -16.62 -22.50 16.66
CA GLU A 225 -17.56 -21.56 17.25
C GLU A 225 -16.87 -20.42 17.99
N GLN A 226 -15.77 -20.70 18.70
CA GLN A 226 -14.95 -19.66 19.33
C GLN A 226 -14.36 -18.69 18.29
N VAL A 227 -13.88 -19.19 17.14
CA VAL A 227 -13.43 -18.36 16.02
C VAL A 227 -14.54 -17.43 15.53
N ARG A 228 -15.78 -17.93 15.36
CA ARG A 228 -16.94 -17.09 14.98
C ARG A 228 -17.18 -15.98 15.99
N ARG A 229 -17.14 -16.31 17.28
CA ARG A 229 -17.34 -15.35 18.38
C ARG A 229 -16.23 -14.31 18.43
N VAL A 230 -14.96 -14.70 18.24
CA VAL A 230 -13.84 -13.77 18.17
C VAL A 230 -13.95 -12.87 16.94
N ALA A 231 -14.32 -13.39 15.77
CA ALA A 231 -14.55 -12.58 14.58
C ALA A 231 -15.63 -11.51 14.82
N ASN A 232 -16.75 -11.88 15.47
CA ASN A 232 -17.80 -10.94 15.83
C ASN A 232 -17.32 -9.91 16.87
N LEU A 233 -16.53 -10.32 17.87
CA LEU A 233 -15.90 -9.40 18.82
C LEU A 233 -15.00 -8.38 18.11
N VAL A 234 -14.12 -8.85 17.22
CA VAL A 234 -13.19 -7.99 16.46
C VAL A 234 -13.95 -7.06 15.51
N ALA A 235 -15.08 -7.49 14.95
CA ALA A 235 -15.94 -6.62 14.14
C ALA A 235 -16.46 -5.40 14.93
N THR A 236 -16.70 -5.54 16.25
CA THR A 236 -17.11 -4.40 17.10
C THR A 236 -16.03 -3.32 17.23
N TRP A 237 -14.78 -3.61 16.86
CA TRP A 237 -13.68 -2.64 16.92
C TRP A 237 -13.67 -1.65 15.76
N ASN A 238 -14.59 -1.79 14.79
CA ASN A 238 -14.80 -0.89 13.65
C ASN A 238 -13.52 -0.62 12.85
N LEU A 239 -12.84 -1.69 12.46
CA LEU A 239 -11.52 -1.67 11.82
C LEU A 239 -11.55 -1.40 10.30
N GLN A 240 -12.73 -1.25 9.69
CA GLN A 240 -12.90 -0.92 8.26
C GLN A 240 -12.15 -1.88 7.31
N VAL A 241 -12.15 -3.17 7.65
CA VAL A 241 -11.54 -4.25 6.85
C VAL A 241 -12.46 -5.48 6.91
N PRO A 242 -12.66 -6.21 5.79
CA PRO A 242 -13.44 -7.45 5.82
C PRO A 242 -12.81 -8.48 6.77
N ILE A 243 -13.63 -9.16 7.56
CA ILE A 243 -13.17 -10.16 8.54
C ILE A 243 -13.62 -11.56 8.12
N ILE A 244 -12.72 -12.53 8.20
CA ILE A 244 -13.02 -13.94 7.98
C ILE A 244 -12.63 -14.78 9.20
N GLY A 245 -13.44 -15.78 9.52
CA GLY A 245 -13.08 -16.86 10.45
C GLY A 245 -12.50 -18.03 9.68
N VAL A 246 -11.35 -18.56 10.09
CA VAL A 246 -10.63 -19.63 9.41
C VAL A 246 -10.34 -20.79 10.36
N TRP A 247 -10.60 -22.01 9.91
CA TRP A 247 -10.26 -23.24 10.60
C TRP A 247 -9.20 -24.02 9.81
N LEU A 248 -8.10 -24.40 10.46
CA LEU A 248 -7.10 -25.30 9.88
C LEU A 248 -7.39 -26.74 10.32
N ASP A 249 -7.79 -27.57 9.36
CA ASP A 249 -8.13 -28.99 9.58
C ASP A 249 -6.91 -29.86 9.87
N GLU A 250 -7.11 -31.17 10.07
CA GLU A 250 -6.07 -32.16 10.39
C GLU A 250 -4.96 -32.30 9.33
N GLN A 251 -5.16 -31.75 8.13
CA GLN A 251 -4.16 -31.68 7.07
C GLN A 251 -3.53 -30.27 6.97
N TRP A 252 -3.79 -29.41 7.95
CA TRP A 252 -3.42 -28.00 8.01
C TRP A 252 -3.99 -27.17 6.86
N GLN A 253 -5.09 -27.63 6.24
CA GLN A 253 -5.74 -26.89 5.17
C GLN A 253 -6.70 -25.84 5.76
N PRO A 254 -6.57 -24.56 5.37
CA PRO A 254 -7.46 -23.51 5.86
C PRO A 254 -8.84 -23.55 5.18
N HIS A 255 -9.89 -23.45 6.00
CA HIS A 255 -11.29 -23.38 5.57
C HIS A 255 -11.94 -22.12 6.13
N ILE A 256 -12.61 -21.34 5.28
CA ILE A 256 -13.42 -20.22 5.73
C ILE A 256 -14.70 -20.77 6.38
N ILE A 257 -14.93 -20.42 7.64
CA ILE A 257 -16.07 -20.88 8.44
C ILE A 257 -16.98 -19.73 8.90
N HIS A 258 -16.60 -18.49 8.61
CA HIS A 258 -17.33 -17.26 8.92
C HIS A 258 -16.85 -16.10 8.05
N GLN A 259 -17.74 -15.18 7.70
CA GLN A 259 -17.40 -13.97 6.94
C GLN A 259 -18.23 -12.78 7.45
N ILE A 260 -17.57 -11.63 7.60
CA ILE A 260 -18.19 -10.37 7.96
C ILE A 260 -17.67 -9.32 6.96
N PRO A 261 -18.53 -8.70 6.14
CA PRO A 261 -18.11 -7.64 5.23
C PRO A 261 -17.61 -6.41 6.02
N ALA A 262 -16.82 -5.55 5.34
CA ALA A 262 -16.30 -4.32 5.93
C ALA A 262 -17.41 -3.31 6.26
#